data_AF-A0A7R7GQ36-F1
#
_entry.id   AF-A0A7R7GQ36-F1
#
_cell.length_a   1.000
_cell.length_b   1.000
_cell.length_c   1.000
_cell.angle_alpha   90.00
_cell.angle_beta   90.00
_cell.angle_gamma   90.00
#
_symmetry.space_group_name_H-M   'P 1'
#
loop_
_entity.id
_entity.type
_entity.pdbx_description
1 polymer ?
#
loop_
_entity_poly.entity_id
_entity_poly.type
_entity_poly.pdbx_seq_one_letter_code
_entity_poly.pdbx_strand_id
1 'polypeptide(L)'
;MLGTGKTEVLILRRWTVRLAVLVTLFLVLAGGWLLYTWGGSHSREALTRLRLERDDLQQRVAVLEERNSELQRQFAAAERARQIDQQAYADYRRSRAQLEQTITALREELAFYRGIMAPEREIEGIHAQDFSLTRGLGPRSFRFRLVMVQIGSNDQLAQGEIEFNVRGTRDGAAIAYDHASLSPDPEAAAAIRYRYRYFQVIEGNWTLPAGFTAREVEVRAQPRGGGEAQHWTFAWKTAAGIPATEENANVGE
;
A
#
# COMPACT_ATOMS: atom_id res chain seq x y z
N MET A 1 65.28 96.60 79.58
CA MET A 1 66.03 95.50 78.94
C MET A 1 65.39 94.19 79.36
N LEU A 2 64.84 93.43 78.39
CA LEU A 2 64.33 92.04 78.48
C LEU A 2 63.04 91.85 79.33
N GLY A 3 62.04 91.05 78.94
CA GLY A 3 61.98 90.04 77.91
C GLY A 3 60.56 89.80 77.40
N THR A 4 60.43 89.93 76.09
CA THR A 4 59.40 89.37 75.22
C THR A 4 59.44 87.84 75.30
N GLY A 5 58.79 87.24 76.32
CA GLY A 5 58.84 85.78 76.54
C GLY A 5 57.50 85.08 76.73
N LYS A 6 56.38 85.82 76.84
CA LYS A 6 55.06 85.22 77.12
C LYS A 6 54.10 85.17 75.92
N THR A 7 54.40 85.91 74.84
CA THR A 7 53.54 85.98 73.66
C THR A 7 53.79 84.87 72.63
N GLU A 8 54.99 84.30 72.54
CA GLU A 8 55.27 83.19 71.61
C GLU A 8 54.60 81.87 72.03
N VAL A 9 54.61 81.52 73.32
CA VAL A 9 54.09 80.24 73.81
C VAL A 9 52.57 80.09 73.55
N LEU A 10 51.82 81.20 73.59
CA LEU A 10 50.39 81.21 73.28
C LEU A 10 50.09 81.07 71.77
N ILE A 11 50.98 81.53 70.90
CA ILE A 11 50.83 81.41 69.45
C ILE A 11 51.16 79.98 69.01
N LEU A 12 52.23 79.38 69.54
CA LEU A 12 52.59 77.99 69.26
C LEU A 12 51.50 77.01 69.75
N ARG A 13 50.93 77.21 70.95
CA ARG A 13 49.84 76.38 71.46
C ARG A 13 48.56 76.48 70.62
N ARG A 14 48.27 77.66 70.04
CA ARG A 14 47.12 77.84 69.13
C ARG A 14 47.36 77.17 67.78
N TRP A 15 48.60 77.11 67.30
CA TRP A 15 48.97 76.43 66.07
C TRP A 15 48.93 74.90 66.21
N THR A 16 49.44 74.34 67.31
CA THR A 16 49.38 72.88 67.54
C THR A 16 47.95 72.36 67.70
N VAL A 17 47.07 73.12 68.36
CA VAL A 17 45.64 72.78 68.46
C VAL A 17 44.95 72.83 67.10
N ARG A 18 45.23 73.84 66.26
CA ARG A 18 44.69 73.90 64.88
C ARG A 18 45.15 72.72 64.04
N LEU A 19 46.42 72.35 64.15
CA LEU A 19 46.99 71.22 63.42
C LEU A 19 46.39 69.89 63.90
N ALA A 20 46.19 69.71 65.21
CA ALA A 20 45.52 68.55 65.78
C ALA A 20 44.06 68.43 65.30
N VAL A 21 43.31 69.54 65.25
CA VAL A 21 41.92 69.57 64.73
C VAL A 21 41.88 69.23 63.24
N LEU A 22 42.80 69.77 62.44
CA LEU A 22 42.89 69.43 61.01
C LEU A 22 43.24 67.97 60.78
N VAL A 23 44.14 67.40 61.58
CA VAL A 23 44.51 65.98 61.49
C VAL A 23 43.35 65.07 61.90
N THR A 24 42.60 65.41 62.95
CA THR A 24 41.41 64.65 63.34
C THR A 24 40.31 64.75 62.28
N LEU A 25 40.07 65.94 61.73
CA LEU A 25 39.11 66.11 60.64
C LEU A 25 39.53 65.30 59.40
N PHE A 26 40.82 65.32 59.06
CA PHE A 26 41.36 64.52 57.96
C PHE A 26 41.20 63.01 58.21
N LEU A 27 41.47 62.53 59.42
CA LEU A 27 41.30 61.12 59.78
C LEU A 27 39.82 60.69 59.72
N VAL A 28 38.88 61.55 60.13
CA VAL A 28 37.45 61.26 60.03
C VAL A 28 37.01 61.21 58.57
N LEU A 29 37.46 62.15 57.73
CA LEU A 29 37.15 62.17 56.31
C LEU A 29 37.79 60.98 55.56
N ALA A 30 39.06 60.67 55.85
CA ALA A 30 39.76 59.53 55.28
C ALA A 30 39.14 58.20 55.71
N GLY A 31 38.77 58.07 56.98
CA GLY A 31 38.07 56.90 57.52
C GLY A 31 36.68 56.73 56.89
N GLY A 32 35.90 57.80 56.74
CA GLY A 32 34.61 57.79 56.07
C GLY A 32 34.72 57.41 54.59
N TRP A 33 35.73 57.91 53.89
CA TRP A 33 35.99 57.57 52.49
C TRP A 33 36.41 56.10 52.31
N LEU A 34 37.26 55.58 53.21
CA LEU A 34 37.65 54.16 53.24
C LEU A 34 36.44 53.26 53.51
N LEU A 35 35.59 53.57 54.49
CA LEU A 35 34.36 52.80 54.73
C LEU A 35 33.39 52.84 53.55
N TYR A 36 33.22 54.00 52.91
CA TYR A 36 32.32 54.15 51.76
C TYR A 36 32.79 53.31 50.56
N THR A 37 34.09 53.35 50.27
CA THR A 37 34.68 52.59 49.16
C THR A 37 34.74 51.09 49.43
N TRP A 38 35.00 50.68 50.67
CA TRP A 38 35.06 49.27 51.05
C TRP A 38 33.67 48.64 51.21
N GLY A 39 32.69 49.40 51.72
CA GLY A 39 31.28 48.97 51.77
C GLY A 39 30.64 48.90 50.38
N GLY A 40 31.06 49.76 49.45
CA GLY A 40 30.58 49.77 48.07
C GLY A 40 31.03 48.57 47.24
N SER A 41 32.20 47.99 47.50
CA SER A 41 32.71 46.85 46.71
C SER A 41 32.04 45.53 47.08
N HIS A 42 31.80 45.26 48.37
CA HIS A 42 31.13 44.03 48.82
C HIS A 42 29.65 43.96 48.38
N SER A 43 28.96 45.11 48.33
CA SER A 43 27.58 45.18 47.87
C SER A 43 27.43 44.95 46.35
N ARG A 44 28.41 45.40 45.56
CA ARG A 44 28.40 45.22 44.08
C ARG A 44 28.62 43.77 43.66
N GLU A 45 29.47 43.03 44.35
CA GLU A 45 29.69 41.61 44.06
C GLU A 45 28.43 40.77 44.34
N ALA A 46 27.76 41.00 45.47
CA ALA A 46 26.52 40.30 45.81
C ALA A 46 25.39 40.58 44.80
N LEU A 47 25.21 41.83 44.40
CA LEU A 47 24.23 42.20 43.37
C LEU A 47 24.56 41.59 42.00
N THR A 48 25.84 41.49 41.64
CA THR A 48 26.25 40.87 40.38
C THR A 48 25.99 39.37 40.39
N ARG A 49 26.27 38.67 41.49
CA ARG A 49 25.96 37.24 41.64
C ARG A 49 24.47 36.95 41.56
N LEU A 50 23.65 37.74 42.25
CA LEU A 50 22.18 37.61 42.19
C LEU A 50 21.63 37.86 40.79
N ARG A 51 22.21 38.81 40.04
CA ARG A 51 21.83 39.05 38.63
C ARG A 51 22.19 37.85 37.74
N LEU A 52 23.41 37.34 37.88
CA LEU A 52 23.86 36.16 37.12
C LEU A 52 23.01 34.93 37.42
N GLU A 53 22.68 34.68 38.68
CA GLU A 53 21.79 33.60 39.08
C GLU A 53 20.37 33.78 38.54
N ARG A 54 19.85 35.01 38.59
CA ARG A 54 18.54 35.34 38.00
C ARG A 54 18.54 35.11 36.49
N ASP A 55 19.60 35.51 35.80
CA ASP A 55 19.72 35.35 34.35
C ASP A 55 19.85 33.86 33.97
N ASP A 56 20.64 33.07 34.72
CA ASP A 56 20.72 31.61 34.56
C ASP A 56 19.36 30.93 34.79
N LEU A 57 18.65 31.30 35.86
CA LEU A 57 17.32 30.78 36.14
C LEU A 57 16.32 31.15 35.04
N GLN A 58 16.34 32.38 34.53
CA GLN A 58 15.49 32.79 33.42
C GLN A 58 15.80 32.02 32.13
N GLN A 59 17.08 31.80 31.83
CA GLN A 59 17.49 31.01 30.68
C GLN A 59 17.00 29.57 30.82
N ARG A 60 17.11 28.97 32.01
CA ARG A 60 16.57 27.62 32.27
C ARG A 60 15.05 27.57 32.10
N VAL A 61 14.33 28.56 32.61
CA VAL A 61 12.88 28.66 32.44
C VAL A 61 12.52 28.73 30.95
N ALA A 62 13.19 29.60 30.18
CA ALA A 62 12.94 29.71 28.74
C ALA A 62 13.19 28.37 27.99
N VAL A 63 14.29 27.67 28.32
CA VAL A 63 14.59 26.35 27.73
C VAL A 63 13.56 25.29 28.14
N LEU A 64 13.10 25.31 29.39
CA LEU A 64 12.08 24.38 29.88
C LEU A 64 10.71 24.65 29.24
N GLU A 65 10.34 25.92 29.05
CA GLU A 65 9.12 26.32 28.35
C GLU A 65 9.16 25.90 26.88
N GLU A 66 10.28 26.10 26.19
CA GLU A 66 10.47 25.64 24.82
C GLU A 66 10.32 24.12 24.72
N ARG A 67 11.01 23.37 25.59
CA ARG A 67 10.90 21.90 25.66
C ARG A 67 9.49 21.44 25.99
N ASN A 68 8.79 22.13 26.88
CA ASN A 68 7.40 21.80 27.22
C ASN A 68 6.50 22.00 26.01
N SER A 69 6.65 23.11 25.29
CA SER A 69 5.90 23.40 24.06
C SER A 69 6.15 22.33 22.98
N GLU A 70 7.38 21.85 22.86
CA GLU A 70 7.77 20.82 21.90
C GLU A 70 7.17 19.46 22.30
N LEU A 71 7.27 19.08 23.57
CA LEU A 71 6.65 17.86 24.09
C LEU A 71 5.12 17.87 23.94
N GLN A 72 4.47 19.01 24.16
CA GLN A 72 3.03 19.16 23.93
C GLN A 72 2.68 18.96 22.45
N ARG A 73 3.48 19.53 21.53
CA ARG A 73 3.29 19.34 20.09
C ARG A 73 3.47 17.87 19.69
N GLN A 74 4.50 17.20 20.21
CA GLN A 74 4.74 15.78 19.97
C GLN A 74 3.63 14.90 20.53
N PHE A 75 3.16 15.18 21.75
CA PHE A 75 2.03 14.47 22.35
C PHE A 75 0.75 14.62 21.53
N ALA A 76 0.42 15.85 21.10
CA ALA A 76 -0.74 16.10 20.25
C ALA A 76 -0.63 15.44 18.86
N ALA A 77 0.59 15.29 18.32
CA ALA A 77 0.81 14.54 17.08
C ALA A 77 0.65 13.03 17.29
N ALA A 78 1.22 12.49 18.37
CA ALA A 78 1.12 11.07 18.71
C ALA A 78 -0.33 10.65 19.01
N GLU A 79 -1.10 11.48 19.70
CA GLU A 79 -2.51 11.21 19.99
C GLU A 79 -3.35 11.20 18.70
N ARG A 80 -3.10 12.15 17.79
CA ARG A 80 -3.76 12.14 16.46
C ARG A 80 -3.37 10.91 15.64
N ALA A 81 -2.10 10.52 15.63
CA ALA A 81 -1.65 9.31 14.94
C ALA A 81 -2.35 8.07 15.50
N ARG A 82 -2.45 7.94 16.82
CA ARG A 82 -3.17 6.86 17.49
C ARG A 82 -4.65 6.82 17.10
N GLN A 83 -5.32 7.97 17.03
CA GLN A 83 -6.72 8.05 16.61
C GLN A 83 -6.91 7.61 15.15
N ILE A 84 -6.03 8.06 14.26
CA ILE A 84 -6.01 7.65 12.84
C ILE A 84 -5.81 6.13 12.73
N ASP A 85 -4.84 5.58 13.45
CA ASP A 85 -4.57 4.14 13.45
C ASP A 85 -5.78 3.34 13.91
N GLN A 86 -6.43 3.75 15.01
CA GLN A 86 -7.64 3.08 15.51
C GLN A 86 -8.77 3.09 14.47
N GLN A 87 -8.98 4.20 13.77
CA GLN A 87 -9.98 4.30 12.72
C GLN A 87 -9.62 3.42 11.51
N ALA A 88 -8.35 3.45 11.07
CA ALA A 88 -7.86 2.62 9.98
C ALA A 88 -8.00 1.12 10.29
N TYR A 89 -7.69 0.70 11.52
CA TYR A 89 -7.91 -0.68 11.97
C TYR A 89 -9.38 -1.08 11.99
N ALA A 90 -10.27 -0.18 12.40
CA ALA A 90 -11.71 -0.43 12.38
C ALA A 90 -12.23 -0.61 10.95
N ASP A 91 -11.81 0.25 10.03
CA ASP A 91 -12.20 0.18 8.62
C ASP A 91 -11.62 -1.05 7.93
N TYR A 92 -10.36 -1.40 8.21
CA TYR A 92 -9.76 -2.65 7.76
C TYR A 92 -10.54 -3.88 8.22
N ARG A 93 -10.92 -3.94 9.50
CA ARG A 93 -11.74 -5.04 10.03
C ARG A 93 -13.12 -5.12 9.38
N ARG A 94 -13.77 -3.99 9.12
CA ARG A 94 -15.06 -3.95 8.41
C ARG A 94 -14.94 -4.46 6.98
N SER A 95 -13.96 -3.95 6.25
CA SER A 95 -13.69 -4.38 4.86
C SER A 95 -13.41 -5.88 4.81
N ARG A 96 -12.56 -6.39 5.71
CA ARG A 96 -12.29 -7.82 5.80
C ARG A 96 -13.55 -8.65 6.07
N ALA A 97 -14.39 -8.23 7.02
CA ALA A 97 -15.64 -8.93 7.31
C ALA A 97 -16.59 -8.92 6.09
N GLN A 98 -16.67 -7.81 5.37
CA GLN A 98 -17.48 -7.69 4.15
C GLN A 98 -16.95 -8.60 3.02
N LEU A 99 -15.63 -8.68 2.84
CA LEU A 99 -15.02 -9.62 1.89
C LEU A 99 -15.31 -11.08 2.27
N GLU A 100 -15.18 -11.45 3.54
CA GLU A 100 -15.49 -12.81 4.03
C GLU A 100 -16.97 -13.17 3.81
N GLN A 101 -17.88 -12.21 4.01
CA GLN A 101 -19.31 -12.38 3.71
C GLN A 101 -19.55 -12.59 2.21
N THR A 102 -18.95 -11.76 1.34
CA THR A 102 -19.07 -11.89 -0.11
C THR A 102 -18.52 -13.22 -0.61
N ILE A 103 -17.38 -13.68 -0.09
CA ILE A 103 -16.80 -14.99 -0.44
C ILE A 103 -17.75 -16.12 -0.04
N THR A 104 -18.34 -16.04 1.15
CA THR A 104 -19.31 -17.05 1.62
C THR A 104 -20.54 -17.07 0.72
N ALA A 105 -21.12 -15.92 0.41
CA ALA A 105 -22.27 -15.81 -0.49
C ALA A 105 -21.97 -16.35 -1.89
N LEU A 106 -20.81 -16.02 -2.47
CA LEU A 106 -20.38 -16.55 -3.78
C LEU A 106 -20.20 -18.07 -3.76
N ARG A 107 -19.67 -18.63 -2.66
CA ARG A 107 -19.51 -20.09 -2.52
C ARG A 107 -20.87 -20.79 -2.44
N GLU A 108 -21.82 -20.23 -1.70
CA GLU A 108 -23.19 -20.74 -1.62
C GLU A 108 -23.88 -20.69 -2.99
N GLU A 109 -23.75 -19.58 -3.72
CA GLU A 109 -24.29 -19.43 -5.06
C GLU A 109 -23.66 -20.45 -6.05
N LEU A 110 -22.34 -20.63 -6.01
CA LEU A 110 -21.65 -21.64 -6.83
C LEU A 110 -22.05 -23.08 -6.46
N ALA A 111 -22.24 -23.38 -5.17
CA ALA A 111 -22.72 -24.68 -4.73
C ALA A 111 -24.13 -24.95 -5.23
N PHE A 112 -25.01 -23.93 -5.19
CA PHE A 112 -26.36 -24.01 -5.75
C PHE A 112 -26.33 -24.23 -7.27
N TYR A 113 -25.53 -23.47 -8.02
CA TYR A 113 -25.38 -23.67 -9.46
C TYR A 113 -24.87 -25.07 -9.82
N ARG A 114 -23.86 -25.57 -9.11
CA ARG A 114 -23.34 -26.93 -9.30
C ARG A 114 -24.41 -27.98 -9.02
N GLY A 115 -25.18 -27.83 -7.95
CA GLY A 115 -26.26 -28.74 -7.59
C GLY A 115 -27.38 -28.84 -8.64
N ILE A 116 -27.65 -27.75 -9.38
CA ILE A 116 -28.66 -27.77 -10.46
C ILE A 116 -28.06 -28.24 -11.80
N MET A 117 -26.83 -27.85 -12.12
CA MET A 117 -26.27 -28.03 -13.47
C MET A 117 -25.41 -29.29 -13.65
N ALA A 118 -24.90 -29.90 -12.58
CA ALA A 118 -24.04 -31.07 -12.70
C ALA A 118 -24.13 -31.94 -11.43
N PRO A 119 -25.00 -32.96 -11.39
CA PRO A 119 -24.93 -33.96 -10.34
C PRO A 119 -23.59 -34.69 -10.47
N GLU A 120 -22.76 -34.51 -9.45
CA GLU A 120 -21.55 -35.24 -9.08
C GLU A 120 -20.99 -36.22 -10.12
N ARG A 121 -19.96 -35.77 -10.84
CA ARG A 121 -18.77 -36.59 -11.04
C ARG A 121 -17.62 -35.85 -10.38
N GLU A 122 -16.86 -36.53 -9.53
CA GLU A 122 -15.53 -36.10 -9.13
C GLU A 122 -14.71 -35.86 -10.39
N ILE A 123 -14.68 -34.62 -10.88
CA ILE A 123 -13.86 -34.25 -12.03
C ILE A 123 -12.45 -34.02 -11.49
N GLU A 124 -11.76 -35.11 -11.21
CA GLU A 124 -10.32 -35.09 -10.98
C GLU A 124 -9.59 -35.38 -12.30
N GLY A 125 -8.53 -34.62 -12.59
CA GLY A 125 -7.76 -34.74 -13.82
C GLY A 125 -8.06 -33.65 -14.86
N ILE A 126 -8.00 -34.02 -16.13
CA ILE A 126 -8.11 -33.09 -17.25
C ILE A 126 -9.58 -32.73 -17.48
N HIS A 127 -9.89 -31.45 -17.65
CA HIS A 127 -11.24 -30.94 -17.86
C HIS A 127 -11.29 -29.90 -18.98
N ALA A 128 -12.28 -30.00 -19.87
CA ALA A 128 -12.61 -28.93 -20.82
C ALA A 128 -13.52 -27.91 -20.14
N GLN A 129 -12.93 -26.81 -19.68
CA GLN A 129 -13.60 -25.79 -18.87
C GLN A 129 -14.57 -24.93 -19.67
N ASP A 130 -14.19 -24.56 -20.90
CA ASP A 130 -14.99 -23.69 -21.74
C ASP A 130 -14.73 -23.96 -23.23
N PHE A 131 -15.77 -23.78 -24.03
CA PHE A 131 -15.73 -23.89 -25.48
C PHE A 131 -16.56 -22.78 -26.11
N SER A 132 -15.91 -21.97 -26.96
CA SER A 132 -16.56 -20.85 -27.63
C SER A 132 -16.30 -20.86 -29.14
N LEU A 133 -17.31 -20.41 -29.88
CA LEU A 133 -17.26 -20.25 -31.34
C LEU A 133 -17.51 -18.79 -31.71
N THR A 134 -16.65 -18.24 -32.55
CA THR A 134 -16.81 -16.91 -33.16
C THR A 134 -16.83 -17.02 -34.68
N ARG A 135 -17.45 -16.06 -35.37
CA ARG A 135 -17.39 -16.03 -36.84
C ARG A 135 -15.96 -15.78 -37.33
N GLY A 136 -15.52 -16.56 -38.31
CA GLY A 136 -14.25 -16.40 -38.99
C GLY A 136 -14.31 -15.39 -40.13
N LEU A 137 -13.21 -15.29 -40.89
CA LEU A 137 -13.04 -14.31 -41.98
C LEU A 137 -13.81 -14.68 -43.26
N GLY A 138 -14.12 -15.96 -43.47
CA GLY A 138 -14.80 -16.48 -44.66
C GLY A 138 -16.28 -16.85 -44.44
N PRO A 139 -17.07 -17.00 -45.51
CA PRO A 139 -18.42 -17.53 -45.40
C PRO A 139 -18.39 -18.92 -44.78
N ARG A 140 -19.22 -19.15 -43.76
CA ARG A 140 -19.28 -20.41 -43.00
C ARG A 140 -17.95 -20.81 -42.33
N SER A 141 -17.06 -19.84 -42.14
CA SER A 141 -15.85 -19.99 -41.34
C SER A 141 -16.15 -19.65 -39.89
N PHE A 142 -15.62 -20.44 -38.97
CA PHE A 142 -15.75 -20.25 -37.53
C PHE A 142 -14.38 -20.43 -36.89
N ARG A 143 -14.06 -19.59 -35.90
CA ARG A 143 -12.92 -19.80 -35.02
C ARG A 143 -13.41 -20.42 -33.73
N PHE A 144 -12.82 -21.54 -33.34
CA PHE A 144 -13.09 -22.15 -32.05
C PHE A 144 -11.98 -21.80 -31.05
N ARG A 145 -12.36 -21.74 -29.79
CA ARG A 145 -11.47 -21.63 -28.64
C ARG A 145 -11.93 -22.63 -27.59
N LEU A 146 -11.03 -23.54 -27.22
CA LEU A 146 -11.22 -24.51 -26.15
C LEU A 146 -10.24 -24.20 -25.02
N VAL A 147 -10.75 -24.09 -23.79
CA VAL A 147 -9.94 -23.91 -22.58
C VAL A 147 -9.88 -25.23 -21.82
N MET A 148 -8.69 -25.80 -21.73
CA MET A 148 -8.42 -27.03 -20.99
C MET A 148 -7.77 -26.68 -19.64
N VAL A 149 -8.22 -27.31 -18.55
CA VAL A 149 -7.67 -27.14 -17.20
C VAL A 149 -7.40 -28.50 -16.55
N GLN A 150 -6.44 -28.55 -15.62
CA GLN A 150 -6.21 -29.71 -14.76
C GLN A 150 -6.74 -29.42 -13.35
N ILE A 151 -7.68 -30.24 -12.88
CA ILE A 151 -8.32 -30.14 -11.57
C ILE A 151 -7.70 -31.23 -10.66
N GLY A 152 -7.19 -30.86 -9.50
CA GLY A 152 -6.51 -31.77 -8.57
C GLY A 152 -5.00 -31.50 -8.44
N SER A 153 -4.19 -32.54 -8.20
CA SER A 153 -2.73 -32.36 -8.10
C SER A 153 -2.11 -32.02 -9.46
N ASN A 154 -1.34 -30.92 -9.48
CA ASN A 154 -0.62 -30.40 -10.66
C ASN A 154 0.88 -30.74 -10.62
N ASP A 155 1.26 -31.79 -9.86
CA ASP A 155 2.67 -32.19 -9.73
C ASP A 155 3.27 -32.62 -11.07
N GLN A 156 2.46 -33.24 -11.94
CA GLN A 156 2.85 -33.73 -13.25
C GLN A 156 2.20 -32.94 -14.39
N LEU A 157 2.89 -32.90 -15.55
CA LEU A 157 2.36 -32.30 -16.78
C LEU A 157 1.27 -33.19 -17.38
N ALA A 158 0.06 -32.66 -17.59
CA ALA A 158 -0.96 -33.27 -18.44
C ALA A 158 -0.51 -33.24 -19.90
N GLN A 159 -0.48 -34.41 -20.56
CA GLN A 159 -0.08 -34.56 -21.95
C GLN A 159 -0.95 -35.59 -22.66
N GLY A 160 -1.29 -35.34 -23.92
CA GLY A 160 -2.14 -36.22 -24.70
C GLY A 160 -2.60 -35.62 -26.02
N GLU A 161 -3.66 -36.20 -26.56
CA GLU A 161 -4.27 -35.79 -27.82
C GLU A 161 -5.74 -35.45 -27.63
N ILE A 162 -6.22 -34.48 -28.39
CA ILE A 162 -7.60 -34.04 -28.42
C ILE A 162 -8.18 -34.30 -29.82
N GLU A 163 -9.33 -34.93 -29.82
CA GLU A 163 -10.17 -35.17 -30.98
C GLU A 163 -11.42 -34.30 -30.88
N PHE A 164 -11.79 -33.64 -31.98
CA PHE A 164 -13.06 -32.93 -32.08
C PHE A 164 -13.95 -33.61 -33.12
N ASN A 165 -15.23 -33.78 -32.78
CA ASN A 165 -16.27 -34.20 -33.70
C ASN A 165 -17.42 -33.20 -33.67
N VAL A 166 -17.65 -32.53 -34.79
CA VAL A 166 -18.78 -31.60 -34.96
C VAL A 166 -19.95 -32.38 -35.52
N ARG A 167 -21.01 -32.53 -34.73
CA ARG A 167 -22.24 -33.21 -35.13
C ARG A 167 -23.30 -32.23 -35.58
N GLY A 168 -24.06 -32.64 -36.58
CA GLY A 168 -25.11 -31.82 -37.15
C GLY A 168 -25.99 -32.60 -38.10
N THR A 169 -26.73 -31.85 -38.92
CA THR A 169 -27.58 -32.41 -39.96
C THR A 169 -27.24 -31.81 -41.31
N ARG A 170 -27.19 -32.65 -42.34
CA ARG A 170 -27.09 -32.25 -43.74
C ARG A 170 -28.16 -32.99 -44.52
N ASP A 171 -28.97 -32.23 -45.27
CA ASP A 171 -30.07 -32.78 -46.08
C ASP A 171 -31.03 -33.69 -45.27
N GLY A 172 -31.23 -33.38 -43.99
CA GLY A 172 -32.08 -34.13 -43.07
C GLY A 172 -31.43 -35.34 -42.39
N ALA A 173 -30.25 -35.79 -42.83
CA ALA A 173 -29.50 -36.88 -42.22
C ALA A 173 -28.51 -36.39 -41.16
N ALA A 174 -28.36 -37.14 -40.06
CA ALA A 174 -27.37 -36.86 -39.03
C ALA A 174 -25.97 -37.24 -39.53
N ILE A 175 -25.05 -36.28 -39.53
CA ILE A 175 -23.67 -36.44 -39.99
C ILE A 175 -22.73 -35.79 -38.96
N ALA A 176 -21.55 -36.37 -38.79
CA ALA A 176 -20.46 -35.83 -38.00
C ALA A 176 -19.24 -35.56 -38.89
N TYR A 177 -18.53 -34.48 -38.61
CA TYR A 177 -17.24 -34.17 -39.22
C TYR A 177 -16.16 -34.05 -38.15
N ASP A 178 -15.00 -34.64 -38.39
CA ASP A 178 -13.84 -34.50 -37.52
C ASP A 178 -13.15 -33.13 -37.71
N HIS A 179 -12.18 -32.82 -36.83
CA HIS A 179 -11.39 -31.60 -36.93
C HIS A 179 -10.68 -31.44 -38.28
N ALA A 180 -10.07 -32.52 -38.79
CA ALA A 180 -9.27 -32.51 -40.01
C ALA A 180 -10.13 -32.20 -41.26
N SER A 181 -11.35 -32.75 -41.34
CA SER A 181 -12.28 -32.53 -42.45
C SER A 181 -12.82 -31.10 -42.51
N LEU A 182 -12.82 -30.39 -41.38
CA LEU A 182 -13.27 -29.00 -41.28
C LEU A 182 -12.12 -27.99 -41.32
N SER A 183 -10.87 -28.46 -41.18
CA SER A 183 -9.68 -27.62 -41.22
C SER A 183 -9.37 -27.16 -42.65
N PRO A 184 -8.89 -25.92 -42.86
CA PRO A 184 -8.40 -25.47 -44.16
C PRO A 184 -7.17 -26.26 -44.64
N ASP A 185 -6.43 -26.90 -43.74
CA ASP A 185 -5.31 -27.80 -44.04
C ASP A 185 -5.52 -29.13 -43.30
N PRO A 186 -6.00 -30.18 -44.00
CA PRO A 186 -6.26 -31.49 -43.39
C PRO A 186 -5.00 -32.23 -42.94
N GLU A 187 -3.87 -32.08 -43.66
CA GLU A 187 -2.63 -32.79 -43.33
C GLU A 187 -1.98 -32.23 -42.06
N ALA A 188 -2.09 -30.92 -41.84
CA ALA A 188 -1.65 -30.28 -40.60
C ALA A 188 -2.59 -30.51 -39.40
N ALA A 189 -3.81 -31.04 -39.63
CA ALA A 189 -4.89 -31.11 -38.65
C ALA A 189 -5.17 -32.52 -38.09
N ALA A 190 -4.28 -33.49 -38.35
CA ALA A 190 -4.52 -34.90 -38.00
C ALA A 190 -4.74 -35.17 -36.49
N ALA A 191 -4.09 -34.41 -35.59
CA ALA A 191 -4.31 -34.53 -34.14
C ALA A 191 -3.85 -33.28 -33.38
N ILE A 192 -4.69 -32.76 -32.47
CA ILE A 192 -4.32 -31.64 -31.61
C ILE A 192 -3.68 -32.18 -30.33
N ARG A 193 -2.37 -31.99 -30.20
CA ARG A 193 -1.61 -32.38 -29.01
C ARG A 193 -1.68 -31.30 -27.93
N TYR A 194 -1.89 -31.70 -26.68
CA TYR A 194 -1.81 -30.80 -25.53
C TYR A 194 -0.66 -31.19 -24.59
N ARG A 195 -0.09 -30.17 -23.94
CA ARG A 195 0.95 -30.33 -22.92
C ARG A 195 0.95 -29.12 -21.99
N TYR A 196 0.40 -29.27 -20.79
CA TYR A 196 0.30 -28.19 -19.81
C TYR A 196 0.37 -28.69 -18.37
N ARG A 197 0.66 -27.78 -17.43
CA ARG A 197 0.62 -28.05 -15.99
C ARG A 197 -0.66 -27.53 -15.33
N TYR A 198 -1.20 -26.42 -15.83
CA TYR A 198 -2.35 -25.74 -15.22
C TYR A 198 -3.50 -25.64 -16.23
N PHE A 199 -3.24 -24.97 -17.34
CA PHE A 199 -4.21 -24.79 -18.42
C PHE A 199 -3.52 -24.66 -19.77
N GLN A 200 -4.28 -24.93 -20.84
CA GLN A 200 -3.90 -24.62 -22.21
C GLN A 200 -5.14 -24.16 -22.97
N VAL A 201 -4.96 -23.10 -23.76
CA VAL A 201 -5.98 -22.65 -24.71
C VAL A 201 -5.63 -23.22 -26.08
N ILE A 202 -6.60 -23.85 -26.71
CA ILE A 202 -6.49 -24.44 -28.04
C ILE A 202 -7.42 -23.66 -28.95
N GLU A 203 -6.85 -23.09 -30.00
CA GLU A 203 -7.59 -22.32 -30.99
C GLU A 203 -7.38 -22.92 -32.38
N GLY A 204 -8.40 -22.76 -33.22
CA GLY A 204 -8.32 -23.17 -34.61
C GLY A 204 -9.50 -22.64 -35.41
N ASN A 205 -9.49 -22.94 -36.71
CA ASN A 205 -10.54 -22.49 -37.62
C ASN A 205 -11.21 -23.70 -38.27
N TRP A 206 -12.52 -23.62 -38.40
CA TRP A 206 -13.35 -24.58 -39.11
C TRP A 206 -14.10 -23.89 -40.24
N THR A 207 -14.19 -24.57 -41.38
CA THR A 207 -15.05 -24.16 -42.49
C THR A 207 -16.11 -25.23 -42.70
N LEU A 208 -17.37 -24.88 -42.44
CA LEU A 208 -18.46 -25.85 -42.55
C LEU A 208 -18.85 -26.07 -44.03
N PRO A 209 -18.94 -27.33 -44.50
CA PRO A 209 -19.43 -27.65 -45.83
C PRO A 209 -20.82 -27.06 -46.12
N ALA A 210 -21.11 -26.78 -47.39
CA ALA A 210 -22.43 -26.31 -47.81
C ALA A 210 -23.52 -27.35 -47.45
N GLY A 211 -24.67 -26.88 -46.99
CA GLY A 211 -25.80 -27.72 -46.57
C GLY A 211 -25.69 -28.36 -45.19
N PHE A 212 -24.54 -28.25 -44.50
CA PHE A 212 -24.38 -28.78 -43.14
C PHE A 212 -24.84 -27.77 -42.07
N THR A 213 -25.61 -28.22 -41.08
CA THR A 213 -26.01 -27.41 -39.93
C THR A 213 -25.50 -28.08 -38.66
N ALA A 214 -24.45 -27.51 -38.07
CA ALA A 214 -23.85 -28.00 -36.83
C ALA A 214 -24.80 -27.75 -35.63
N ARG A 215 -24.82 -28.69 -34.69
CA ARG A 215 -25.67 -28.67 -33.49
C ARG A 215 -24.88 -28.78 -32.20
N GLU A 216 -23.84 -29.61 -32.21
CA GLU A 216 -23.01 -29.88 -31.04
C GLU A 216 -21.58 -30.19 -31.46
N VAL A 217 -20.66 -29.99 -30.53
CA VAL A 217 -19.24 -30.32 -30.66
C VAL A 217 -18.89 -31.29 -29.54
N GLU A 218 -18.46 -32.48 -29.93
CA GLU A 218 -17.88 -33.45 -29.02
C GLU A 218 -16.37 -33.28 -28.98
N VAL A 219 -15.83 -33.20 -27.77
CA VAL A 219 -14.40 -33.11 -27.50
C VAL A 219 -14.01 -34.35 -26.72
N ARG A 220 -13.01 -35.08 -27.23
CA ARG A 220 -12.42 -36.23 -26.55
C ARG A 220 -10.96 -35.96 -26.28
N ALA A 221 -10.54 -36.05 -25.03
CA ALA A 221 -9.12 -35.98 -24.67
C ALA A 221 -8.62 -37.36 -24.25
N GLN A 222 -7.55 -37.83 -24.92
CA GLN A 222 -6.87 -39.07 -24.61
C GLN A 222 -5.51 -38.77 -23.95
N PRO A 223 -5.33 -39.07 -22.66
CA PRO A 223 -4.03 -38.91 -21.99
C PRO A 223 -2.98 -39.85 -22.59
N ARG A 224 -1.75 -39.34 -22.79
CA ARG A 224 -0.61 -40.12 -23.31
C ARG A 224 -0.17 -41.25 -22.36
N GLY A 225 -0.47 -41.12 -21.07
CA GLY A 225 -0.12 -42.09 -20.03
C GLY A 225 -1.07 -43.28 -19.90
N GLY A 226 -2.05 -43.45 -20.79
CA GLY A 226 -3.00 -44.57 -20.76
C GLY A 226 -4.16 -44.40 -19.77
N GLY A 227 -4.42 -43.18 -19.31
CA GLY A 227 -5.62 -42.86 -18.52
C GLY A 227 -6.91 -42.96 -19.34
N GLU A 228 -8.05 -42.99 -18.66
CA GLU A 228 -9.36 -43.02 -19.31
C GLU A 228 -9.58 -41.77 -20.17
N ALA A 229 -10.09 -41.98 -21.39
CA ALA A 229 -10.45 -40.88 -22.28
C ALA A 229 -11.59 -40.08 -21.66
N GLN A 230 -11.43 -38.77 -21.60
CA GLN A 230 -12.48 -37.89 -21.10
C GLN A 230 -13.27 -37.31 -22.28
N HIS A 231 -14.60 -37.25 -22.15
CA HIS A 231 -15.51 -36.78 -23.18
C HIS A 231 -16.34 -35.60 -22.67
N TRP A 232 -16.41 -34.54 -23.47
CA TRP A 232 -17.27 -33.38 -23.24
C TRP A 232 -18.08 -33.07 -24.48
N THR A 233 -19.32 -32.62 -24.27
CA THR A 233 -20.21 -32.19 -25.36
C THR A 233 -20.61 -30.75 -25.12
N PHE A 234 -20.41 -29.91 -26.12
CA PHE A 234 -20.75 -28.49 -26.09
C PHE A 234 -21.81 -28.19 -27.15
N ALA A 235 -22.84 -27.43 -26.78
CA ALA A 235 -23.82 -26.95 -27.75
C ALA A 235 -23.17 -26.00 -28.76
N TRP A 236 -23.53 -26.11 -30.04
CA TRP A 236 -23.07 -25.20 -31.08
C TRP A 236 -23.70 -23.81 -30.89
N LYS A 237 -23.04 -22.95 -30.10
CA LYS A 237 -23.43 -21.56 -29.88
C LYS A 237 -22.33 -20.65 -30.40
N THR A 238 -22.63 -19.90 -31.44
CA THR A 238 -21.75 -18.79 -31.83
C THR A 238 -22.02 -17.63 -30.90
N ALA A 239 -20.97 -17.07 -30.30
CA ALA A 239 -21.09 -15.75 -29.70
C ALA A 239 -21.48 -14.80 -30.83
N ALA A 240 -22.75 -14.39 -30.86
CA ALA A 240 -23.18 -13.26 -31.66
C ALA A 240 -22.23 -12.13 -31.29
N GLY A 241 -21.56 -11.56 -32.29
CA GLY A 241 -20.47 -10.62 -32.09
C GLY A 241 -20.81 -9.63 -30.99
N ILE A 242 -19.91 -9.50 -30.02
CA ILE A 242 -19.89 -8.32 -29.16
C ILE A 242 -19.93 -7.13 -30.14
N PRO A 243 -20.95 -6.25 -30.12
CA PRO A 243 -20.88 -5.03 -30.91
C PRO A 243 -19.56 -4.35 -30.51
N ALA A 244 -18.73 -4.06 -31.51
CA ALA A 244 -17.52 -3.28 -31.32
C ALA A 244 -17.90 -2.08 -30.44
N THR A 245 -17.18 -1.95 -29.33
CA THR A 245 -17.24 -0.82 -28.41
C THR A 245 -17.48 0.45 -29.23
N GLU A 246 -18.65 1.06 -29.08
CA GLU A 246 -18.88 2.42 -29.54
C GLU A 246 -17.85 3.28 -28.83
N GLU A 247 -16.79 3.60 -29.56
CA GLU A 247 -15.97 4.79 -29.38
C GLU A 247 -16.90 6.01 -29.51
N ASN A 248 -17.63 6.30 -28.44
CA ASN A 248 -18.28 7.60 -28.28
C ASN A 248 -17.20 8.59 -27.85
N ALA A 249 -16.52 9.08 -28.89
CA ALA A 249 -16.02 10.43 -28.96
C ALA A 249 -17.17 11.41 -28.68
N ASN A 250 -17.39 11.75 -27.40
CA ASN A 250 -17.94 13.05 -27.04
C ASN A 250 -17.70 13.38 -25.55
N VAL A 251 -16.55 13.99 -25.25
CA VAL A 251 -16.46 14.97 -24.16
C VAL A 251 -15.62 16.13 -24.70
N GLY A 252 -16.28 16.95 -25.51
CA GLY A 252 -15.90 18.34 -25.71
C GLY A 252 -17.14 19.17 -25.41
N GLU A 253 -17.22 19.69 -24.19
CA GLU A 253 -17.39 21.12 -23.86
C GLU A 253 -17.17 21.32 -22.36
#